data_AF-A0A4V1L381-F1
#
_entry.id   AF-A0A4V1L381-F1
#
_cell.length_a   1.000
_cell.length_b   1.000
_cell.length_c   1.000
_cell.angle_alpha   90.00
_cell.angle_beta   90.00
_cell.angle_gamma   90.00
#
_symmetry.space_group_name_H-M   'P 1'
#
loop_
_entity.id
_entity.type
_entity.pdbx_description
1 polymer ?
#
loop_
_entity_poly.entity_id
_entity_poly.type
_entity_poly.pdbx_seq_one_letter_code
_entity_poly.pdbx_strand_id
1 'polypeptide(L)'
;MHDFAQTVSRVLTAWKFPGDRHVSFDEGAYDLRIDSKKRKDNGKGVRAVTHSAFKVALLIYCREHNLPHLGLLVLDTPLLTYRDPLRTNSPLSDDEEALKKSSLKDYFFEHLSSVSKLGQIIVVENVDLPTGIDKWANVETFTGDPANGRFGLFPRPDVRTQLASDKL
;
A
#
# COMPACT_ATOMS: atom_id res chain seq x y z
N MET A 1 8.67 -22.05 -0.20
CA MET A 1 9.24 -20.69 -0.01
C MET A 1 9.64 -20.02 -1.33
N HIS A 2 10.25 -20.73 -2.27
CA HIS A 2 10.55 -20.19 -3.60
C HIS A 2 9.29 -19.69 -4.33
N ASP A 3 8.24 -20.51 -4.42
CA ASP A 3 7.00 -20.16 -5.14
C ASP A 3 6.30 -18.93 -4.56
N PHE A 4 6.31 -18.80 -3.23
CA PHE A 4 5.82 -17.59 -2.56
C PHE A 4 6.66 -16.36 -2.93
N ALA A 5 7.99 -16.47 -2.93
CA ALA A 5 8.88 -15.39 -3.36
C ALA A 5 8.62 -15.00 -4.84
N GLN A 6 8.34 -15.95 -5.72
CA GLN A 6 7.92 -15.67 -7.11
C GLN A 6 6.58 -14.93 -7.15
N THR A 7 5.65 -15.24 -6.25
CA THR A 7 4.39 -14.51 -6.13
C THR A 7 4.63 -13.06 -5.71
N VAL A 8 5.54 -12.81 -4.77
CA VAL A 8 5.94 -11.43 -4.41
C VAL A 8 6.58 -10.71 -5.60
N SER A 9 7.45 -11.39 -6.35
CA SER A 9 8.07 -10.83 -7.56
C SER A 9 7.02 -10.44 -8.61
N ARG A 10 5.98 -11.27 -8.81
CA ARG A 10 4.82 -10.95 -9.67
C ARG A 10 4.10 -9.68 -9.21
N VAL A 11 3.84 -9.54 -7.90
CA VAL A 11 3.19 -8.33 -7.35
C VAL A 11 4.04 -7.09 -7.59
N LEU A 12 5.34 -7.14 -7.28
CA LEU A 12 6.26 -6.01 -7.49
C LEU A 12 6.40 -5.64 -8.98
N THR A 13 6.36 -6.64 -9.86
CA THR A 13 6.37 -6.44 -11.31
C THR A 13 5.10 -5.76 -11.78
N ALA A 14 3.93 -6.19 -11.30
CA ALA A 14 2.64 -5.57 -11.61
C ALA A 14 2.62 -4.09 -11.18
N TRP A 15 3.27 -3.77 -10.06
CA TRP A 15 3.39 -2.40 -9.54
C TRP A 15 4.48 -1.58 -10.22
N LYS A 16 5.23 -2.14 -11.18
CA LYS A 16 6.40 -1.51 -11.80
C LYS A 16 7.41 -0.99 -10.75
N PHE A 17 7.57 -1.74 -9.67
CA PHE A 17 8.62 -1.48 -8.68
C PHE A 17 10.00 -1.51 -9.37
N PRO A 18 10.94 -0.60 -9.03
CA PRO A 18 12.25 -0.53 -9.68
C PRO A 18 13.12 -1.76 -9.39
N GLY A 19 14.32 -1.78 -9.99
CA GLY A 19 15.28 -2.89 -9.85
C GLY A 19 14.91 -4.03 -10.78
N ASP A 20 15.37 -5.26 -10.54
CA ASP A 20 15.01 -6.46 -11.31
C ASP A 20 13.86 -7.25 -10.68
N ARG A 21 13.46 -6.86 -9.46
CA ARG A 21 12.39 -7.49 -8.68
C ARG A 21 12.66 -8.99 -8.47
N HIS A 22 13.92 -9.39 -8.42
CA HIS A 22 14.32 -10.74 -8.06
C HIS A 22 14.11 -10.93 -6.56
N VAL A 23 13.13 -11.75 -6.19
CA VAL A 23 12.77 -11.98 -4.78
C VAL A 23 13.22 -13.37 -4.34
N SER A 24 13.88 -13.41 -3.19
CA SER A 24 14.16 -14.62 -2.41
C SER A 24 13.74 -14.41 -0.96
N PHE A 25 13.63 -15.50 -0.21
CA PHE A 25 13.30 -15.47 1.21
C PHE A 25 14.52 -15.85 2.02
N ASP A 26 14.89 -15.03 3.00
CA ASP A 26 15.98 -15.27 3.93
C ASP A 26 15.43 -16.04 5.13
N GLU A 27 15.68 -17.35 5.20
CA GLU A 27 15.11 -18.22 6.25
C GLU A 27 15.62 -17.87 7.65
N GLY A 28 16.84 -17.30 7.75
CA GLY A 28 17.39 -16.89 9.04
C GLY A 28 16.76 -15.59 9.56
N ALA A 29 16.42 -14.66 8.66
CA ALA A 29 15.77 -13.41 9.01
C ALA A 29 14.23 -13.47 8.99
N TYR A 30 13.66 -14.53 8.42
CA TYR A 30 12.23 -14.66 8.11
C TYR A 30 11.67 -13.45 7.34
N ASP A 31 12.44 -12.92 6.39
CA ASP A 31 12.10 -11.73 5.61
C ASP A 31 12.56 -11.88 4.15
N LEU A 32 12.09 -10.97 3.31
CA LEU A 32 12.43 -10.93 1.89
C LEU A 32 13.81 -10.33 1.65
N ARG A 33 14.47 -10.88 0.64
CA ARG A 33 15.58 -10.26 -0.10
C ARG A 33 15.07 -9.90 -1.49
N ILE A 34 15.27 -8.64 -1.87
CA ILE A 34 14.84 -8.10 -3.16
C ILE A 34 16.09 -7.53 -3.82
N ASP A 35 16.43 -8.03 -5.01
CA ASP A 35 17.64 -7.65 -5.76
C ASP A 35 18.89 -7.73 -4.87
N SER A 36 19.03 -8.85 -4.15
CA SER A 36 20.12 -9.14 -3.21
C SER A 36 20.23 -8.22 -1.98
N LYS A 37 19.35 -7.21 -1.82
CA LYS A 37 19.27 -6.37 -0.62
C LYS A 37 18.22 -6.92 0.36
N LYS A 38 18.52 -6.91 1.66
CA LYS A 38 17.50 -7.27 2.67
C LYS A 38 16.47 -6.15 2.73
N ARG A 39 15.18 -6.51 2.83
CA ARG A 39 14.10 -5.51 2.91
C ARG A 39 14.34 -4.48 4.02
N LYS A 40 14.75 -4.94 5.21
CA LYS A 40 15.02 -4.09 6.38
C LYS A 40 16.08 -2.99 6.15
N ASP A 41 17.02 -3.21 5.23
CA ASP A 41 18.13 -2.30 4.95
C ASP A 41 17.70 -1.12 4.04
N ASN A 42 16.48 -1.14 3.49
CA ASN A 42 15.95 -0.08 2.64
C ASN A 42 15.28 1.04 3.45
N GLY A 43 15.05 2.20 2.81
CA GLY A 43 14.30 3.32 3.39
C GLY A 43 12.86 2.97 3.81
N LYS A 44 12.27 3.79 4.70
CA LYS A 44 10.89 3.57 5.23
C LYS A 44 9.85 3.36 4.13
N GLY A 45 9.88 4.17 3.07
CA GLY A 45 8.98 4.06 1.91
C GLY A 45 9.11 2.73 1.17
N VAL A 46 10.33 2.35 0.79
CA VAL A 46 10.58 1.06 0.13
C VAL A 46 10.13 -0.10 1.03
N ARG A 47 10.40 -0.04 2.34
CA ARG A 47 9.93 -1.06 3.29
C ARG A 47 8.42 -1.15 3.38
N ALA A 48 7.70 -0.03 3.32
CA ALA A 48 6.23 0.00 3.38
C ALA A 48 5.62 -0.63 2.12
N VAL A 49 6.11 -0.25 0.94
CA VAL A 49 5.66 -0.81 -0.35
C VAL A 49 5.93 -2.31 -0.41
N THR A 50 7.17 -2.73 -0.13
CA THR A 50 7.56 -4.15 -0.20
C THR A 50 6.87 -5.02 0.85
N HIS A 51 6.57 -4.48 2.03
CA HIS A 51 5.73 -5.16 3.02
C HIS A 51 4.28 -5.29 2.56
N SER A 52 3.74 -4.30 1.86
CA SER A 52 2.43 -4.38 1.24
C SER A 52 2.41 -5.44 0.13
N ALA A 53 3.46 -5.51 -0.69
CA ALA A 53 3.62 -6.54 -1.72
C ALA A 53 3.64 -7.95 -1.13
N PHE A 54 4.34 -8.15 -0.01
CA PHE A 54 4.32 -9.42 0.74
C PHE A 54 2.90 -9.83 1.15
N LYS A 55 2.11 -8.91 1.72
CA LYS A 55 0.74 -9.22 2.16
C LYS A 55 -0.20 -9.53 1.01
N VAL A 56 -0.11 -8.77 -0.09
CA VAL A 56 -0.90 -9.01 -1.31
C VAL A 56 -0.50 -10.36 -1.93
N ALA A 57 0.79 -10.66 -1.98
CA ALA A 57 1.28 -11.95 -2.47
C ALA A 57 0.80 -13.11 -1.58
N LEU A 58 0.69 -12.92 -0.27
CA LEU A 58 0.16 -13.94 0.63
C LEU A 58 -1.30 -14.26 0.34
N LEU A 59 -2.12 -13.23 0.11
CA LEU A 59 -3.51 -13.41 -0.34
C LEU A 59 -3.55 -14.19 -1.67
N ILE A 60 -2.80 -13.77 -2.68
CA ILE A 60 -2.75 -14.42 -4.00
C ILE A 60 -2.31 -15.87 -3.87
N TYR A 61 -1.17 -16.11 -3.23
CA TYR A 61 -0.57 -17.43 -3.06
C TYR A 61 -1.53 -18.39 -2.37
N CYS A 62 -2.16 -17.96 -1.27
CA CYS A 62 -3.10 -18.82 -0.56
C CYS A 62 -4.33 -19.17 -1.43
N ARG A 63 -4.86 -18.21 -2.19
CA ARG A 63 -6.00 -18.46 -3.08
C ARG A 63 -5.64 -19.37 -4.26
N GLU A 64 -4.49 -19.18 -4.88
CA GLU A 64 -4.02 -20.02 -5.99
C GLU A 64 -3.75 -21.47 -5.56
N HIS A 65 -3.41 -21.70 -4.29
CA HIS A 65 -3.06 -23.02 -3.74
C HIS A 65 -4.16 -23.65 -2.86
N ASN A 66 -5.37 -23.06 -2.83
CA ASN A 66 -6.47 -23.52 -1.97
C ASN A 66 -6.10 -23.61 -0.47
N LEU A 67 -5.25 -22.69 0.00
CA LEU A 67 -4.85 -22.60 1.41
C LEU A 67 -5.79 -21.65 2.18
N PRO A 68 -5.95 -21.86 3.50
CA PRO A 68 -6.75 -20.96 4.33
C PRO A 68 -6.24 -19.51 4.30
N HIS A 69 -7.16 -18.58 4.04
CA HIS A 69 -6.92 -17.14 4.15
C HIS A 69 -8.24 -16.45 4.51
N LEU A 70 -8.20 -15.44 5.39
CA LEU A 70 -9.38 -14.73 5.89
C LEU A 70 -10.21 -14.08 4.77
N GLY A 71 -9.57 -13.81 3.63
CA GLY A 71 -10.20 -13.09 2.52
C GLY A 71 -10.38 -11.60 2.79
N LEU A 72 -9.65 -11.06 3.77
CA LEU A 72 -9.58 -9.65 4.11
C LEU A 72 -8.11 -9.22 4.17
N LEU A 73 -7.80 -8.07 3.58
CA LEU A 73 -6.48 -7.45 3.63
C LEU A 73 -6.64 -5.96 3.95
N VAL A 74 -5.95 -5.49 4.99
CA VAL A 74 -5.90 -4.07 5.36
C VAL A 74 -4.46 -3.56 5.19
N LEU A 75 -4.30 -2.52 4.37
CA LEU A 75 -3.04 -1.84 4.12
C LEU A 75 -3.12 -0.43 4.72
N ASP A 76 -2.27 -0.17 5.70
CA ASP A 76 -2.16 1.14 6.35
C ASP A 76 -0.91 1.85 5.83
N THR A 77 -1.13 2.96 5.14
CA THR A 77 -0.08 3.86 4.65
C THR A 77 0.98 3.15 3.76
N PRO A 78 0.57 2.34 2.76
CA PRO A 78 1.50 1.61 1.91
C PRO A 78 2.42 2.51 1.05
N LEU A 79 1.98 3.73 0.74
CA LEU A 79 2.56 4.63 -0.26
C LEU A 79 2.99 5.99 0.30
N LEU A 80 2.43 6.52 1.40
CA LEU A 80 2.73 7.90 1.85
C LEU A 80 4.22 8.23 1.96
N THR A 81 4.98 7.29 2.53
CA THR A 81 6.42 7.47 2.78
C THR A 81 7.27 7.09 1.58
N TYR A 82 6.64 6.54 0.54
CA TYR A 82 7.26 6.27 -0.74
C TYR A 82 7.25 7.57 -1.56
N ARG A 83 8.45 8.12 -1.77
CA ARG A 83 8.60 9.44 -2.38
C ARG A 83 8.12 9.39 -3.83
N ASP A 84 7.09 10.17 -4.13
CA ASP A 84 6.86 10.65 -5.48
C ASP A 84 7.93 11.73 -5.77
N PRO A 85 8.82 11.50 -6.73
CA PRO A 85 9.92 12.40 -7.11
C PRO A 85 9.49 13.80 -7.52
N LEU A 86 8.21 14.01 -7.82
CA LEU A 86 7.66 15.32 -8.16
C LEU A 86 7.68 16.32 -6.97
N ARG A 87 7.94 15.87 -5.74
CA ARG A 87 7.75 16.69 -4.52
C ARG A 87 9.00 16.98 -3.67
N THR A 88 10.22 16.57 -4.05
CA THR A 88 11.39 16.76 -3.15
C THR A 88 12.67 17.27 -3.84
N ASN A 89 13.24 18.35 -3.29
CA ASN A 89 14.54 18.96 -3.67
C ASN A 89 15.75 18.30 -2.94
N SER A 90 15.68 17.03 -2.59
CA SER A 90 16.81 16.32 -1.95
C SER A 90 17.58 15.49 -2.98
N PRO A 91 18.91 15.31 -2.82
CA PRO A 91 19.69 14.39 -3.66
C PRO A 91 19.10 12.98 -3.53
N LEU A 92 18.71 12.41 -4.67
CA LEU A 92 18.19 11.05 -4.76
C LEU A 92 19.39 10.08 -4.80
N SER A 93 19.31 8.96 -4.11
CA SER A 93 20.15 7.80 -4.43
C SER A 93 19.84 7.27 -5.83
N ASP A 94 20.74 6.50 -6.45
CA ASP A 94 20.51 5.91 -7.78
C ASP A 94 19.19 5.10 -7.85
N ASP A 95 18.87 4.40 -6.76
CA ASP A 95 17.59 3.70 -6.58
C ASP A 95 16.41 4.68 -6.60
N GLU A 96 16.55 5.86 -5.98
CA GLU A 96 15.54 6.92 -5.95
C GLU A 96 15.43 7.73 -7.26
N GLU A 97 16.46 7.77 -8.10
CA GLU A 97 16.36 8.35 -9.45
C GLU A 97 15.58 7.46 -10.43
N ALA A 98 15.72 6.14 -10.34
CA ALA A 98 14.87 5.22 -11.11
C ALA A 98 13.39 5.34 -10.69
N LEU A 99 13.13 5.67 -9.42
CA LEU A 99 11.81 6.01 -8.90
C LEU A 99 11.25 7.31 -9.50
N LYS A 100 12.11 8.18 -10.07
CA LYS A 100 11.77 9.47 -10.72
C LYS A 100 10.63 9.41 -11.74
N LYS A 101 10.44 8.23 -12.32
CA LYS A 101 9.58 7.98 -13.48
C LYS A 101 8.52 6.92 -13.21
N SER A 102 8.44 6.38 -11.99
CA SER A 102 7.59 5.22 -11.73
C SER A 102 6.15 5.66 -11.46
N SER A 103 5.23 5.14 -12.26
CA SER A 103 3.78 5.18 -12.08
C SER A 103 3.32 4.24 -10.96
N LEU A 104 4.18 3.87 -9.99
CA LEU A 104 3.92 2.78 -9.05
C LEU A 104 2.58 2.93 -8.34
N LYS A 105 2.21 4.14 -7.92
CA LYS A 105 0.93 4.43 -7.28
C LYS A 105 -0.25 3.97 -8.14
N ASP A 106 -0.26 4.32 -9.42
CA ASP A 106 -1.37 4.01 -10.32
C ASP A 106 -1.46 2.49 -10.55
N TYR A 107 -0.31 1.85 -10.81
CA TYR A 107 -0.22 0.41 -11.02
C TYR A 107 -0.49 -0.39 -9.74
N PHE A 108 -0.21 0.20 -8.58
CA PHE A 108 -0.58 -0.35 -7.28
C PHE A 108 -2.10 -0.47 -7.16
N PHE A 109 -2.83 0.63 -7.35
CA PHE A 109 -4.29 0.63 -7.24
C PHE A 109 -4.96 -0.22 -8.33
N GLU A 110 -4.47 -0.13 -9.57
CA GLU A 110 -4.95 -0.96 -10.68
C GLU A 110 -4.78 -2.46 -10.39
N HIS A 111 -3.58 -2.86 -9.92
CA HIS A 111 -3.32 -4.26 -9.59
C HIS A 111 -4.18 -4.74 -8.41
N LEU A 112 -4.35 -3.94 -7.35
CA LEU A 112 -5.23 -4.30 -6.23
C LEU A 112 -6.68 -4.52 -6.69
N SER A 113 -7.18 -3.67 -7.59
CA SER A 113 -8.51 -3.84 -8.17
C SER A 113 -8.62 -5.14 -8.98
N SER A 114 -7.58 -5.50 -9.75
CA SER A 114 -7.55 -6.73 -10.55
C SER A 114 -7.60 -8.02 -9.70
N VAL A 115 -7.13 -7.97 -8.45
CA VAL A 115 -7.13 -9.11 -7.52
C VAL A 115 -8.24 -9.03 -6.45
N SER A 116 -9.13 -8.05 -6.52
CA SER A 116 -10.22 -7.85 -5.55
C SER A 116 -11.18 -9.05 -5.42
N LYS A 117 -11.29 -9.89 -6.45
CA LYS A 117 -12.05 -11.16 -6.39
C LYS A 117 -11.46 -12.20 -5.44
N LEU A 118 -10.21 -12.03 -5.01
CA LEU A 118 -9.53 -12.95 -4.09
C LEU A 118 -9.87 -12.65 -2.62
N GLY A 119 -10.32 -11.44 -2.32
CA GLY A 119 -10.69 -10.99 -0.98
C GLY A 119 -10.97 -9.49 -0.92
N GLN A 120 -11.60 -9.04 0.16
CA GLN A 120 -11.81 -7.64 0.42
C GLN A 120 -10.47 -6.96 0.75
N ILE A 121 -10.15 -5.88 0.05
CA ILE A 121 -8.93 -5.10 0.25
C ILE A 121 -9.33 -3.70 0.69
N ILE A 122 -8.83 -3.27 1.85
CA ILE A 122 -9.03 -1.94 2.40
C ILE A 122 -7.68 -1.26 2.44
N VAL A 123 -7.58 -0.08 1.83
CA VAL A 123 -6.37 0.74 1.84
C VAL A 123 -6.69 2.04 2.57
N VAL A 124 -5.93 2.33 3.61
CA VAL A 124 -5.97 3.62 4.32
C VAL A 124 -4.72 4.38 3.91
N GLU A 125 -4.90 5.53 3.27
CA GLU A 125 -3.78 6.27 2.70
C GLU A 125 -4.07 7.77 2.62
N ASN A 126 -3.02 8.59 2.72
CA ASN A 126 -3.07 10.04 2.62
C ASN A 126 -2.26 10.55 1.42
N VAL A 127 -2.56 10.02 0.23
CA VAL A 127 -1.94 10.41 -1.05
C VAL A 127 -3.01 10.85 -2.04
N ASP A 128 -2.62 11.67 -3.00
CA ASP A 128 -3.47 11.99 -4.14
C ASP A 128 -3.78 10.70 -4.92
N LEU A 129 -5.06 10.36 -5.11
CA LEU A 129 -5.45 9.14 -5.80
C LEU A 129 -5.27 9.25 -7.33
N PRO A 130 -5.06 8.13 -8.05
CA PRO A 130 -5.03 8.12 -9.50
C PRO A 130 -6.30 8.70 -10.13
N THR A 131 -6.19 9.33 -11.30
CA THR A 131 -7.37 9.80 -12.04
C THR A 131 -8.25 8.61 -12.44
N GLY A 132 -9.55 8.67 -12.14
CA GLY A 132 -10.49 7.59 -12.46
C GLY A 132 -10.46 6.40 -11.48
N ILE A 133 -9.91 6.58 -10.28
CA ILE A 133 -9.88 5.59 -9.20
C ILE A 133 -11.26 4.98 -8.88
N ASP A 134 -12.34 5.71 -9.11
CA ASP A 134 -13.73 5.26 -8.88
C ASP A 134 -14.11 4.06 -9.77
N LYS A 135 -13.38 3.84 -10.88
CA LYS A 135 -13.55 2.64 -11.73
C LYS A 135 -12.95 1.39 -11.10
N TRP A 136 -12.07 1.55 -10.12
CA TRP A 136 -11.25 0.49 -9.54
C TRP A 136 -11.59 0.20 -8.09
N ALA A 137 -12.04 1.20 -7.34
CA ALA A 137 -12.31 1.11 -5.92
C ALA A 137 -13.44 2.04 -5.49
N ASN A 138 -14.12 1.67 -4.40
CA ASN A 138 -14.94 2.61 -3.65
C ASN A 138 -14.01 3.49 -2.80
N VAL A 139 -14.10 4.81 -2.98
CA VAL A 139 -13.28 5.78 -2.26
C VAL A 139 -14.12 6.50 -1.22
N GLU A 140 -13.64 6.51 0.01
CA GLU A 140 -14.18 7.33 1.09
C GLU A 140 -13.09 8.31 1.54
N THR A 141 -13.35 9.61 1.40
CA THR A 141 -12.36 10.65 1.72
C THR A 141 -12.70 11.31 3.05
N PHE A 142 -11.72 11.30 3.96
CA PHE A 142 -11.79 12.06 5.21
C PHE A 142 -11.02 13.37 5.05
N THR A 143 -11.72 14.50 5.09
CA THR A 143 -11.17 15.80 4.71
C THR A 143 -10.53 16.55 5.87
N GLY A 144 -10.91 16.26 7.11
CA GLY A 144 -10.60 17.12 8.25
C GLY A 144 -11.25 18.51 8.16
N ASP A 145 -12.13 18.76 7.19
CA ASP A 145 -12.81 20.03 7.00
C ASP A 145 -14.28 19.94 7.46
N PRO A 146 -14.72 20.78 8.44
CA PRO A 146 -16.12 20.95 8.77
C PRO A 146 -17.11 21.16 7.64
N ALA A 147 -16.69 21.87 6.60
CA ALA A 147 -17.57 22.38 5.58
C ALA A 147 -17.66 21.45 4.36
N ASN A 148 -16.72 20.50 4.21
CA ASN A 148 -16.54 19.75 2.98
C ASN A 148 -16.39 18.24 3.25
N GLY A 149 -17.29 17.42 2.70
CA GLY A 149 -17.22 15.96 2.77
C GLY A 149 -17.33 15.39 4.19
N ARG A 150 -16.78 14.19 4.41
CA ARG A 150 -16.70 13.58 5.75
C ARG A 150 -15.50 14.13 6.49
N PHE A 151 -15.71 14.69 7.68
CA PHE A 151 -14.62 15.19 8.52
C PHE A 151 -13.62 14.10 8.94
N GLY A 152 -14.14 12.93 9.33
CA GLY A 152 -13.36 11.79 9.81
C GLY A 152 -14.20 10.52 9.81
N LEU A 153 -13.62 9.43 10.31
CA LEU A 153 -14.29 8.12 10.36
C LEU A 153 -15.56 8.17 11.22
N PHE A 154 -15.45 8.78 12.41
CA PHE A 154 -16.56 8.96 13.32
C PHE A 154 -17.43 10.16 12.94
N PRO A 155 -18.76 10.06 13.11
CA PRO A 155 -19.63 11.22 12.96
C PRO A 155 -19.25 12.28 14.00
N ARG A 156 -19.40 13.55 13.64
CA ARG A 156 -19.21 14.62 14.62
C ARG A 156 -20.31 14.54 15.66
N PRO A 157 -19.99 14.73 16.95
CA PRO A 157 -21.02 15.03 17.92
C PRO A 157 -21.81 16.25 17.42
N ASP A 158 -23.13 16.16 17.41
CA ASP A 158 -23.96 17.34 17.17
C ASP A 158 -23.55 18.42 18.18
N VAL A 159 -23.47 19.68 17.75
CA VAL A 159 -23.10 20.83 18.62
C VAL A 159 -23.95 20.87 19.92
N ARG A 160 -25.17 20.31 19.87
CA ARG A 160 -26.06 20.16 21.03
C ARG A 160 -25.57 19.17 22.10
N THR A 161 -24.76 18.19 21.70
CA THR A 161 -24.24 17.13 22.58
C THR A 161 -23.03 17.62 23.39
N GLN A 162 -22.19 18.51 22.82
CA GLN A 162 -21.04 19.10 23.53
C GLN A 162 -21.45 20.05 24.66
N LEU A 163 -22.55 20.80 24.50
CA LEU A 163 -23.08 21.67 25.55
C LEU A 163 -23.63 20.90 26.77
N ALA A 164 -23.92 19.60 26.63
CA ALA A 164 -24.37 18.75 27.73
C ALA A 164 -23.21 18.08 28.50
N SER A 165 -22.05 17.88 27.85
CA SER A 165 -20.86 17.29 28.49
C SER A 165 -20.01 18.31 29.23
N ASP A 166 -20.05 19.59 28.85
CA ASP A 166 -19.27 20.66 29.49
C ASP A 166 -19.93 21.22 30.78
N LYS A 167 -21.02 20.60 31.25
CA LYS A 167 -21.76 20.97 32.47
C LYS A 167 -21.62 19.98 33.63
N LEU A 168 -20.66 19.04 33.56
CA LEU A 168 -20.33 18.09 34.62
C LEU A 168 -18.91 18.27 35.13
#